data_AF-G0PAQ1-F1
#
_entry.id   AF-G0PAQ1-F1
#
_cell.length_a   1.000
_cell.length_b   1.000
_cell.length_c   1.000
_cell.angle_alpha   90.00
_cell.angle_beta   90.00
_cell.angle_gamma   90.00
#
_symmetry.space_group_name_H-M   'P 1'
#
loop_
_entity.id
_entity.type
_entity.pdbx_description
1 polymer ?
#
loop_
_entity_poly.entity_id
_entity_poly.type
_entity_poly.pdbx_seq_one_letter_code
_entity_poly.pdbx_strand_id
1 'polypeptide(L)'
;MYDSLVERMAYEMKTLFVSIEYRLSPETVFPGGIQDCEAAIDYFFEFGNAKFGVNTSKVVIMGDSAGGNLATVIAQRRAARNASPELAGQVLIYPLLQMADMQTVSYRYFHSRLNGYALVDPESVAYYYMFYAGIDMDEKAYLVPSVISNGHVAKHLQPEVEKMMSYKTVIEATRRYNNHSISERWEIEKNYEAQDLMEPFLTNPDFSPLMREDLSNLPPININNNNSGPSYHIASQSF
;
A
#
# COMPACT_ATOMS: atom_id res chain seq x y z
N MET A 1 -3.43 -8.97 16.90
CA MET A 1 -4.62 -9.44 16.12
C MET A 1 -4.21 -10.46 15.07
N TYR A 2 -3.07 -10.30 14.40
CA TYR A 2 -2.60 -11.23 13.37
C TYR A 2 -1.93 -12.50 13.90
N ASP A 3 -1.60 -12.58 15.19
CA ASP A 3 -0.85 -13.70 15.79
C ASP A 3 -1.46 -15.06 15.46
N SER A 4 -2.76 -15.23 15.64
CA SER A 4 -3.45 -16.51 15.37
C SER A 4 -3.49 -16.84 13.87
N LEU A 5 -3.61 -15.82 13.00
CA LEU A 5 -3.57 -16.00 11.56
C LEU A 5 -2.15 -16.41 11.11
N VAL A 6 -1.13 -15.69 11.57
CA VAL A 6 0.27 -15.93 11.24
C VAL A 6 0.73 -17.29 11.78
N GLU A 7 0.35 -17.65 13.00
CA GLU A 7 0.63 -18.96 13.58
C GLU A 7 0.00 -20.08 12.75
N ARG A 8 -1.28 -19.91 12.37
CA ARG A 8 -1.97 -20.87 11.51
C ARG A 8 -1.30 -21.00 10.14
N MET A 9 -0.95 -19.89 9.50
CA MET A 9 -0.26 -19.89 8.21
C MET A 9 1.11 -20.56 8.32
N ALA A 10 1.89 -20.25 9.36
CA ALA A 10 3.18 -20.90 9.61
C ALA A 10 3.02 -22.42 9.77
N TYR A 11 1.98 -22.85 10.51
CA TYR A 11 1.68 -24.27 10.69
C TYR A 11 1.23 -24.96 9.40
N GLU A 12 0.33 -24.36 8.64
CA GLU A 12 -0.22 -24.96 7.41
C GLU A 12 0.80 -24.96 6.27
N MET A 13 1.58 -23.90 6.12
CA MET A 13 2.54 -23.72 5.01
C MET A 13 3.91 -24.33 5.30
N LYS A 14 4.19 -24.72 6.55
CA LYS A 14 5.50 -25.23 7.00
C LYS A 14 6.63 -24.24 6.69
N THR A 15 6.36 -22.99 7.02
CA THR A 15 7.21 -21.84 6.70
C THR A 15 7.42 -20.99 7.94
N LEU A 16 8.64 -20.47 8.11
CA LEU A 16 8.89 -19.40 9.08
C LEU A 16 8.16 -18.12 8.65
N PHE A 17 7.32 -17.60 9.55
CA PHE A 17 6.76 -16.26 9.44
C PHE A 17 7.45 -15.32 10.42
N VAL A 18 7.88 -14.17 9.92
CA VAL A 18 8.37 -13.06 10.74
C VAL A 18 7.34 -11.94 10.62
N SER A 19 6.71 -11.62 11.75
CA SER A 19 5.76 -10.53 11.84
C SER A 19 6.46 -9.29 12.39
N ILE A 20 6.36 -8.17 11.68
CA ILE A 20 7.02 -6.92 12.06
C ILE A 20 6.01 -6.02 12.79
N GLU A 21 6.32 -5.70 14.05
CA GLU A 21 5.60 -4.72 14.87
C GLU A 21 6.28 -3.35 14.71
N TYR A 22 6.02 -2.68 13.59
CA TYR A 22 6.51 -1.32 13.33
C TYR A 22 5.63 -0.29 14.05
N ARG A 23 6.17 0.90 14.30
CA ARG A 23 5.46 1.98 15.00
C ARG A 23 4.31 2.53 14.14
N LEU A 24 3.22 2.93 14.81
CA LEU A 24 1.97 3.36 14.17
C LEU A 24 1.78 4.87 14.23
N SER A 25 0.97 5.41 13.32
CA SER A 25 0.39 6.74 13.46
C SER A 25 -0.62 6.78 14.61
N PRO A 26 -0.72 7.90 15.35
CA PRO A 26 -0.07 9.18 15.10
C PRO A 26 1.29 9.34 15.79
N GLU A 27 1.69 8.43 16.69
CA GLU A 27 2.96 8.54 17.42
C GLU A 27 4.17 8.46 16.50
N THR A 28 4.05 7.76 15.36
CA THR A 28 5.07 7.68 14.32
C THR A 28 4.41 7.69 12.94
N VAL A 29 4.37 8.90 12.37
CA VAL A 29 3.80 9.16 11.03
C VAL A 29 4.78 8.74 9.92
N PHE A 30 4.34 8.83 8.66
CA PHE A 30 5.22 8.63 7.50
C PHE A 30 6.52 9.44 7.63
N PRO A 31 7.70 8.85 7.35
CA PRO A 31 7.95 7.50 6.84
C PRO A 31 8.34 6.47 7.92
N GLY A 32 8.03 6.69 9.20
CA GLY A 32 8.62 5.92 10.30
C GLY A 32 8.31 4.42 10.28
N GLY A 33 7.08 4.02 9.97
CA GLY A 33 6.72 2.60 9.83
C GLY A 33 7.48 1.88 8.71
N ILE A 34 7.81 2.59 7.61
CA ILE A 34 8.66 2.07 6.53
C ILE A 34 10.08 1.85 7.03
N GLN A 35 10.63 2.80 7.79
CA GLN A 35 11.99 2.69 8.34
C GLN A 35 12.13 1.49 9.28
N ASP A 36 11.12 1.24 10.12
CA ASP A 36 11.09 0.07 11.01
C ASP A 36 11.04 -1.24 10.23
N CYS A 37 10.19 -1.32 9.20
CA CYS A 37 10.10 -2.49 8.33
C CYS A 37 11.40 -2.73 7.56
N GLU A 38 12.03 -1.68 7.04
CA GLU A 38 13.31 -1.76 6.33
C GLU A 38 14.41 -2.30 7.25
N ALA A 39 14.52 -1.76 8.46
CA ALA A 39 15.49 -2.22 9.47
C ALA A 39 15.26 -3.69 9.87
N ALA A 40 14.01 -4.10 10.09
CA ALA A 40 13.68 -5.47 10.44
C ALA A 40 14.01 -6.46 9.30
N ILE A 41 13.76 -6.07 8.05
CA ILE A 41 14.04 -6.89 6.88
C ILE A 41 15.54 -7.01 6.64
N ASP A 42 16.29 -5.92 6.75
CA ASP A 42 17.76 -5.95 6.63
C ASP A 42 18.39 -6.80 7.72
N TYR A 43 17.92 -6.68 8.96
CA TYR A 43 18.32 -7.55 10.05
C TYR A 43 18.05 -9.04 9.74
N PHE A 44 16.89 -9.35 9.17
CA PHE A 44 16.55 -10.73 8.84
C PHE A 44 17.41 -11.29 7.68
N PHE A 45 17.74 -10.47 6.69
CA PHE A 45 18.67 -10.89 5.62
C PHE A 45 20.09 -11.12 6.15
N GLU A 46 20.55 -10.31 7.10
CA GLU A 46 21.88 -10.43 7.71
C GLU A 46 21.99 -11.63 8.66
N PHE A 47 21.01 -11.82 9.55
CA PHE A 47 21.12 -12.79 10.65
C PHE A 47 20.19 -13.99 10.54
N GLY A 48 19.26 -14.01 9.58
CA GLY A 48 18.19 -15.00 9.51
C GLY A 48 18.70 -16.44 9.39
N ASN A 49 19.74 -16.66 8.58
CA ASN A 49 20.35 -17.98 8.44
C ASN A 49 20.99 -18.45 9.76
N ALA A 50 21.80 -17.60 10.39
CA ALA A 50 22.50 -17.96 11.62
C ALA A 50 21.55 -18.14 12.82
N LYS A 51 20.48 -17.34 12.90
CA LYS A 51 19.53 -17.37 14.02
C LYS A 51 18.43 -18.41 13.87
N PHE A 52 17.95 -18.63 12.65
CA PHE A 52 16.74 -19.42 12.41
C PHE A 52 16.96 -20.60 11.45
N GLY A 53 18.17 -20.77 10.90
CA GLY A 53 18.49 -21.86 9.97
C GLY A 53 17.79 -21.74 8.61
N VAL A 54 17.26 -20.56 8.26
CA VAL A 54 16.52 -20.34 7.01
C VAL A 54 17.43 -19.99 5.84
N ASN A 55 16.97 -20.26 4.62
CA ASN A 55 17.62 -19.77 3.41
C ASN A 55 17.13 -18.35 3.09
N THR A 56 17.98 -17.35 3.30
CA THR A 56 17.67 -15.94 3.05
C THR A 56 17.53 -15.60 1.56
N SER A 57 17.88 -16.50 0.63
CA SER A 57 17.59 -16.33 -0.80
C SER A 57 16.14 -16.69 -1.18
N LYS A 58 15.30 -17.13 -0.23
CA LYS A 58 13.92 -17.58 -0.45
C LYS A 58 12.90 -16.76 0.34
N VAL A 59 13.22 -15.49 0.59
CA VAL A 59 12.43 -14.58 1.41
C VAL A 59 11.40 -13.87 0.55
N VAL A 60 10.13 -14.05 0.88
CA VAL A 60 8.97 -13.38 0.29
C VAL A 60 8.47 -12.34 1.28
N ILE A 61 8.14 -11.14 0.80
CA ILE A 61 7.48 -10.11 1.63
C ILE A 61 5.96 -10.18 1.44
N MET A 62 5.20 -9.87 2.49
CA MET A 62 3.75 -9.98 2.52
C MET A 62 3.16 -8.85 3.35
N GLY A 63 2.00 -8.35 2.95
CA GLY A 63 1.22 -7.43 3.76
C GLY A 63 -0.20 -7.26 3.25
N ASP A 64 -1.10 -6.88 4.14
CA ASP A 64 -2.50 -6.59 3.84
C ASP A 64 -2.83 -5.10 4.05
N SER A 65 -3.74 -4.54 3.26
CA SER A 65 -4.15 -3.12 3.37
C SER A 65 -2.94 -2.16 3.37
N ALA A 66 -2.73 -1.40 4.46
CA ALA A 66 -1.57 -0.55 4.70
C ALA A 66 -0.26 -1.35 4.85
N GLY A 67 -0.28 -2.55 5.43
CA GLY A 67 0.84 -3.48 5.38
C GLY A 67 1.21 -3.86 3.94
N GLY A 68 0.24 -3.92 3.02
CA GLY A 68 0.48 -4.10 1.59
C GLY A 68 1.19 -2.92 0.93
N ASN A 69 0.92 -1.69 1.41
CA ASN A 69 1.68 -0.49 1.03
C ASN A 69 3.15 -0.65 1.44
N LEU A 70 3.38 -0.94 2.73
CA LEU A 70 4.73 -1.12 3.29
C LEU A 70 5.50 -2.22 2.55
N ALA A 71 4.89 -3.38 2.33
CA ALA A 71 5.50 -4.48 1.59
C ALA A 71 5.94 -4.07 0.17
N THR A 72 5.10 -3.30 -0.53
CA THR A 72 5.40 -2.80 -1.87
C THR A 72 6.54 -1.79 -1.85
N VAL A 73 6.49 -0.82 -0.92
CA VAL A 73 7.53 0.22 -0.78
C VAL A 73 8.89 -0.40 -0.46
N ILE A 74 8.94 -1.37 0.47
CA ILE A 74 10.19 -2.06 0.80
C ILE A 74 10.73 -2.84 -0.40
N ALA A 75 9.88 -3.56 -1.12
CA ALA A 75 10.30 -4.27 -2.33
C ALA A 75 10.90 -3.29 -3.36
N GLN A 76 10.26 -2.15 -3.59
CA GLN A 76 10.73 -1.11 -4.48
C GLN A 76 12.05 -0.48 -4.03
N ARG A 77 12.22 -0.15 -2.74
CA ARG A 77 13.47 0.40 -2.19
C ARG A 77 14.63 -0.58 -2.29
N ARG A 78 14.39 -1.85 -1.97
CA ARG A 78 15.40 -2.91 -2.10
C ARG A 78 15.86 -3.09 -3.54
N ALA A 79 14.93 -3.12 -4.49
CA ALA A 79 15.24 -3.21 -5.91
C ALA A 79 16.06 -1.99 -6.39
N ALA A 80 15.64 -0.78 -6.03
CA ALA A 80 16.32 0.45 -6.43
C ALA A 80 17.78 0.53 -5.96
N ARG A 81 18.10 -0.05 -4.79
CA ARG A 81 19.48 -0.11 -4.25
C ARG A 81 20.24 -1.38 -4.63
N ASN A 82 19.68 -2.25 -5.47
CA ASN A 82 20.24 -3.56 -5.82
C ASN A 82 20.62 -4.39 -4.56
N ALA A 83 19.73 -4.42 -3.57
CA ALA A 83 19.98 -5.12 -2.32
C ALA A 83 20.11 -6.63 -2.53
N SER A 84 21.11 -7.25 -1.90
CA SER A 84 21.33 -8.69 -1.92
C SER A 84 21.31 -9.26 -0.50
N PRO A 85 20.66 -10.41 -0.23
CA PRO A 85 19.86 -11.19 -1.17
C PRO A 85 18.58 -10.46 -1.63
N GLU A 86 18.13 -10.80 -2.84
CA GLU A 86 16.87 -10.31 -3.41
C GLU A 86 15.66 -10.96 -2.71
N LEU A 87 14.52 -10.28 -2.76
CA LEU A 87 13.24 -10.89 -2.37
C LEU A 87 12.81 -11.90 -3.44
N ALA A 88 12.43 -13.10 -3.02
CA ALA A 88 11.94 -14.17 -3.90
C ALA A 88 10.52 -13.90 -4.44
N GLY A 89 9.79 -12.96 -3.83
CA GLY A 89 8.44 -12.60 -4.25
C GLY A 89 7.77 -11.62 -3.31
N GLN A 90 6.56 -11.19 -3.69
CA GLN A 90 5.67 -10.41 -2.84
C GLN A 90 4.23 -10.96 -2.85
N VAL A 91 3.57 -10.95 -1.69
CA VAL A 91 2.17 -11.33 -1.49
C VAL A 91 1.40 -10.11 -0.97
N LEU A 92 0.57 -9.52 -1.83
CA LEU A 92 -0.14 -8.28 -1.53
C LEU A 92 -1.63 -8.56 -1.37
N ILE A 93 -2.17 -8.39 -0.18
CA ILE A 93 -3.59 -8.61 0.11
C ILE A 93 -4.29 -7.25 0.14
N TYR A 94 -5.14 -6.97 -0.87
CA TYR A 94 -5.87 -5.70 -1.04
C TYR A 94 -5.05 -4.42 -0.70
N PRO A 95 -3.86 -4.23 -1.29
CA PRO A 95 -2.93 -3.19 -0.86
C PRO A 95 -3.43 -1.76 -1.11
N LEU A 96 -3.09 -0.84 -0.20
CA LEU A 96 -3.19 0.61 -0.41
C LEU A 96 -1.98 1.10 -1.20
N LEU A 97 -2.17 1.51 -2.46
CA LEU A 97 -1.04 1.80 -3.36
C LEU A 97 -0.93 3.24 -3.86
N GLN A 98 -1.96 4.05 -3.66
CA GLN A 98 -2.00 5.45 -4.07
C GLN A 98 -3.14 6.21 -3.38
N MET A 99 -2.97 7.52 -3.23
CA MET A 99 -4.03 8.43 -2.79
C MET A 99 -4.26 9.64 -3.70
N ALA A 100 -3.70 9.63 -4.91
CA ALA A 100 -3.81 10.76 -5.84
C ALA A 100 -5.10 10.74 -6.68
N ASP A 101 -5.71 9.58 -6.90
CA ASP A 101 -7.06 9.44 -7.43
C ASP A 101 -7.94 8.67 -6.43
N MET A 102 -8.67 9.40 -5.59
CA MET A 102 -9.66 8.87 -4.65
C MET A 102 -11.02 8.66 -5.31
N GLN A 103 -11.12 8.92 -6.62
CA GLN A 103 -12.29 8.69 -7.43
C GLN A 103 -12.07 7.56 -8.45
N THR A 104 -11.25 6.55 -8.16
CA THR A 104 -11.21 5.34 -9.02
C THR A 104 -12.58 4.68 -9.13
N VAL A 105 -12.80 3.84 -10.16
CA VAL A 105 -14.09 3.18 -10.38
C VAL A 105 -14.58 2.42 -9.14
N SER A 106 -13.68 1.70 -8.45
CA SER A 106 -14.02 0.97 -7.23
C SER A 106 -14.40 1.91 -6.08
N TYR A 107 -13.66 3.00 -5.88
CA TYR A 107 -13.97 3.99 -4.84
C TYR A 107 -15.36 4.58 -5.03
N ARG A 108 -15.68 5.06 -6.24
CA ARG A 108 -17.01 5.64 -6.49
C ARG A 108 -18.14 4.63 -6.38
N TYR A 109 -17.92 3.40 -6.87
CA TYR A 109 -18.91 2.32 -6.80
C TYR A 109 -19.20 1.92 -5.35
N PHE A 110 -18.16 1.64 -4.56
CA PHE A 110 -18.33 1.20 -3.17
C PHE A 110 -18.77 2.33 -2.25
N HIS A 111 -18.34 3.57 -2.48
CA HIS A 111 -18.91 4.73 -1.77
C HIS A 111 -20.43 4.79 -1.95
N SER A 112 -20.95 4.71 -3.18
CA SER A 112 -22.39 4.80 -3.44
C SER A 112 -23.24 3.71 -2.79
N ARG A 113 -22.63 2.57 -2.40
CA ARG A 113 -23.34 1.40 -1.89
C ARG A 113 -23.08 1.09 -0.41
N LEU A 114 -21.91 1.46 0.09
CA LEU A 114 -21.39 1.03 1.38
C LEU A 114 -20.88 2.19 2.24
N ASN A 115 -21.08 3.46 1.85
CA ASN A 115 -20.63 4.60 2.65
C ASN A 115 -21.20 4.51 4.08
N GLY A 116 -20.32 4.52 5.09
CA GLY A 116 -20.67 4.35 6.50
C GLY A 116 -21.11 2.93 6.94
N TYR A 117 -21.11 1.94 6.03
CA TYR A 117 -21.53 0.56 6.30
C TYR A 117 -20.40 -0.48 6.15
N ALA A 118 -19.39 -0.20 5.34
CA ALA A 118 -18.20 -1.05 5.24
C ALA A 118 -17.19 -0.71 6.34
N LEU A 119 -16.44 -1.72 6.80
CA LEU A 119 -15.34 -1.52 7.75
C LEU A 119 -14.24 -0.58 7.20
N VAL A 120 -14.01 -0.63 5.89
CA VAL A 120 -13.07 0.22 5.16
C VAL A 120 -13.79 0.77 3.94
N ASP A 121 -14.48 1.88 4.12
CA ASP A 121 -15.09 2.64 3.03
C ASP A 121 -14.10 3.71 2.49
N PRO A 122 -14.38 4.30 1.32
CA PRO A 122 -13.51 5.33 0.73
C PRO A 122 -13.19 6.53 1.62
N GLU A 123 -14.14 7.04 2.42
CA GLU A 123 -13.92 8.15 3.37
C GLU A 123 -12.93 7.75 4.45
N SER A 124 -13.09 6.54 5.01
CA SER A 124 -12.14 5.97 5.96
C SER A 124 -10.73 5.85 5.36
N VAL A 125 -10.59 5.46 4.10
CA VAL A 125 -9.26 5.39 3.45
C VAL A 125 -8.62 6.77 3.27
N ALA A 126 -9.39 7.79 2.87
CA ALA A 126 -8.89 9.16 2.81
C ALA A 126 -8.42 9.65 4.18
N TYR A 127 -9.21 9.39 5.22
CA TYR A 127 -8.86 9.69 6.60
C TYR A 127 -7.54 9.01 7.00
N TYR A 128 -7.38 7.71 6.75
CA TYR A 128 -6.16 6.98 7.12
C TYR A 128 -4.91 7.46 6.38
N TYR A 129 -5.02 7.84 5.10
CA TYR A 129 -3.88 8.44 4.39
C TYR A 129 -3.48 9.79 4.99
N MET A 130 -4.44 10.65 5.31
CA MET A 130 -4.16 11.94 5.94
C MET A 130 -3.53 11.75 7.34
N PHE A 131 -4.06 10.80 8.12
CA PHE A 131 -3.52 10.42 9.41
C PHE A 131 -2.08 9.86 9.30
N TYR A 132 -1.82 9.05 8.28
CA TYR A 132 -0.49 8.51 7.99
C TYR A 132 0.49 9.61 7.57
N ALA A 133 0.02 10.63 6.84
CA ALA A 133 0.78 11.82 6.50
C ALA A 133 1.08 12.74 7.71
N GLY A 134 0.54 12.43 8.88
CA GLY A 134 0.73 13.21 10.11
C GLY A 134 -0.15 14.44 10.20
N ILE A 135 -1.25 14.46 9.45
CA ILE A 135 -2.27 15.48 9.60
C ILE A 135 -3.08 15.17 10.86
N ASP A 136 -3.27 16.19 11.70
CA ASP A 136 -4.12 16.10 12.88
C ASP A 136 -5.57 15.93 12.44
N MET A 137 -6.08 14.71 12.56
CA MET A 137 -7.43 14.38 12.12
C MET A 137 -8.52 14.82 13.10
N ASP A 138 -8.18 15.12 14.36
CA ASP A 138 -9.13 15.72 15.29
C ASP A 138 -9.48 17.15 14.84
N GLU A 139 -8.50 17.86 14.27
CA GLU A 139 -8.70 19.21 13.74
C GLU A 139 -9.10 19.25 12.26
N LYS A 140 -8.57 18.35 11.43
CA LYS A 140 -8.60 18.46 9.96
C LYS A 140 -9.49 17.43 9.26
N ALA A 141 -10.26 16.61 9.98
CA ALA A 141 -11.20 15.67 9.36
C ALA A 141 -12.21 16.33 8.40
N TYR A 142 -12.50 17.64 8.56
CA TYR A 142 -13.34 18.39 7.62
C TYR A 142 -12.78 18.46 6.19
N LEU A 143 -11.50 18.12 5.97
CA LEU A 143 -10.89 18.08 4.65
C LEU A 143 -11.20 16.77 3.89
N VAL A 144 -11.66 15.71 4.57
CA VAL A 144 -11.91 14.39 3.95
C VAL A 144 -12.83 14.47 2.71
N PRO A 145 -13.97 15.20 2.72
CA PRO A 145 -14.81 15.34 1.53
C PRO A 145 -14.06 15.92 0.31
N SER A 146 -13.18 16.90 0.54
CA SER A 146 -12.35 17.47 -0.51
C SER A 146 -11.33 16.46 -1.05
N VAL A 147 -10.77 15.61 -0.20
CA VAL A 147 -9.82 14.56 -0.61
C VAL A 147 -10.52 13.47 -1.43
N ILE A 148 -11.71 13.05 -1.03
CA ILE A 148 -12.52 12.06 -1.74
C ILE A 148 -12.90 12.55 -3.15
N SER A 149 -13.12 13.86 -3.30
CA SER A 149 -13.39 14.49 -4.59
C SER A 149 -12.13 14.80 -5.43
N ASN A 150 -10.93 14.43 -4.98
CA ASN A 150 -9.62 14.81 -5.55
C ASN A 150 -9.28 16.30 -5.49
N GLY A 151 -9.93 17.06 -4.60
CA GLY A 151 -9.68 18.48 -4.37
C GLY A 151 -8.31 18.79 -3.79
N HIS A 152 -7.63 17.79 -3.23
CA HIS A 152 -6.27 17.85 -2.68
C HIS A 152 -5.16 17.75 -3.73
N VAL A 153 -5.49 17.46 -5.00
CA VAL A 153 -4.48 17.39 -6.07
C VAL A 153 -4.22 18.76 -6.67
N ALA A 154 -3.08 19.35 -6.34
CA ALA A 154 -2.65 20.65 -6.88
C ALA A 154 -2.53 20.60 -8.41
N LYS A 155 -2.86 21.72 -9.08
CA LYS A 155 -2.90 21.80 -10.56
C LYS A 155 -1.59 21.36 -11.23
N HIS A 156 -0.46 21.66 -10.61
CA HIS A 156 0.85 21.34 -11.17
C HIS A 156 1.20 19.84 -11.08
N LEU A 157 0.57 19.08 -10.16
CA LEU A 157 0.73 17.63 -10.02
C LEU A 157 -0.19 16.83 -10.96
N GLN A 158 -1.27 17.44 -11.46
CA GLN A 158 -2.28 16.76 -12.29
C GLN A 158 -1.69 16.00 -13.49
N PRO A 159 -0.74 16.55 -14.27
CA PRO A 159 -0.18 15.83 -15.42
C PRO A 159 0.52 14.53 -15.03
N GLU A 160 1.23 14.52 -13.90
CA GLU A 160 1.94 13.36 -13.39
C GLU A 160 0.96 12.31 -12.84
N VAL A 161 -0.01 12.75 -12.03
CA VAL A 161 -1.08 11.88 -11.51
C VAL A 161 -1.87 11.25 -12.65
N GLU A 162 -2.26 12.02 -13.66
CA GLU A 162 -2.99 11.51 -14.83
C GLU A 162 -2.15 10.51 -15.64
N LYS A 163 -0.85 10.77 -15.83
CA LYS A 163 0.07 9.85 -16.49
C LYS A 163 0.11 8.50 -15.76
N MET A 164 0.37 8.52 -14.45
CA MET A 164 0.55 7.31 -13.64
C MET A 164 -0.78 6.56 -13.41
N MET A 165 -1.88 7.29 -13.23
CA MET A 165 -3.22 6.72 -13.01
C MET A 165 -3.95 6.38 -14.31
N SER A 166 -3.37 6.65 -15.48
CA SER A 166 -4.02 6.33 -16.75
C SER A 166 -4.25 4.81 -16.84
N TYR A 167 -5.51 4.40 -16.70
CA TYR A 167 -6.01 3.01 -16.75
C TYR A 167 -5.51 2.17 -17.95
N LYS A 168 -4.93 2.81 -18.97
CA LYS A 168 -4.28 2.14 -20.10
C LYS A 168 -2.99 1.42 -19.69
N THR A 169 -2.33 1.78 -18.59
CA THR A 169 -1.09 1.12 -18.14
C THR A 169 -1.31 0.07 -17.03
N VAL A 170 -2.43 0.12 -16.29
CA VAL A 170 -2.45 -0.52 -14.96
C VAL A 170 -3.07 -1.93 -14.92
N ILE A 171 -4.28 -2.20 -15.47
CA ILE A 171 -4.88 -3.55 -15.40
C ILE A 171 -5.75 -3.85 -16.63
N GLU A 172 -5.34 -4.80 -17.47
CA GLU A 172 -6.10 -5.20 -18.68
C GLU A 172 -7.50 -5.75 -18.34
N ALA A 173 -7.65 -6.41 -17.19
CA ALA A 173 -8.92 -6.95 -16.71
C ALA A 173 -9.99 -5.87 -16.39
N THR A 174 -9.59 -4.66 -16.00
CA THR A 174 -10.55 -3.57 -15.75
C THR A 174 -11.07 -2.94 -17.04
N ARG A 175 -10.36 -3.12 -18.17
CA ARG A 175 -10.82 -2.67 -19.50
C ARG A 175 -12.09 -3.41 -19.97
N ARG A 176 -12.36 -4.60 -19.42
CA ARG A 176 -13.56 -5.40 -19.69
C ARG A 176 -14.63 -5.25 -18.62
N TYR A 177 -14.42 -4.39 -17.62
CA TYR A 177 -15.43 -4.08 -16.62
C TYR A 177 -16.53 -3.22 -17.25
N ASN A 178 -17.38 -3.88 -18.05
CA ASN A 178 -18.45 -3.26 -18.81
C ASN A 178 -19.64 -3.08 -17.87
N ASN A 179 -19.68 -1.96 -17.16
CA ASN A 179 -20.69 -1.75 -16.16
C ASN A 179 -21.42 -0.42 -16.38
N HIS A 180 -22.61 -0.50 -16.97
CA HIS A 180 -23.55 0.60 -17.16
C HIS A 180 -24.05 1.21 -15.83
N SER A 181 -23.52 0.73 -14.69
CA SER A 181 -23.81 1.21 -13.33
C SER A 181 -22.60 1.86 -12.63
N ILE A 182 -21.55 2.23 -13.38
CA ILE A 182 -20.43 3.02 -12.84
C ILE A 182 -20.91 4.45 -12.65
N SER A 183 -20.85 4.94 -11.41
CA SER A 183 -21.11 6.36 -11.11
C SER A 183 -20.12 7.24 -11.85
N GLU A 184 -20.61 8.37 -12.38
CA GLU A 184 -19.77 9.43 -12.91
C GLU A 184 -18.80 9.92 -11.85
N ARG A 185 -17.70 10.56 -12.28
CA ARG A 185 -16.82 11.26 -11.35
C ARG A 185 -17.61 12.41 -10.70
N TRP A 186 -17.45 12.58 -9.40
CA TRP A 186 -18.02 13.71 -8.67
C TRP A 186 -17.32 15.01 -9.05
N GLU A 187 -18.04 16.11 -8.87
CA GLU A 187 -17.45 17.45 -8.98
C GLU A 187 -16.28 17.59 -7.99
N ILE A 188 -15.18 18.18 -8.46
CA ILE A 188 -13.98 18.35 -7.64
C ILE A 188 -14.18 19.54 -6.70
N GLU A 189 -14.26 19.26 -5.41
CA GLU A 189 -14.29 20.28 -4.35
C GLU A 189 -12.87 20.72 -4.02
N LYS A 190 -12.33 21.65 -4.81
CA LYS A 190 -10.96 22.16 -4.62
C LYS A 190 -10.79 22.73 -3.21
N ASN A 191 -9.71 22.31 -2.56
CA ASN A 191 -9.34 22.81 -1.24
C ASN A 191 -7.83 23.08 -1.20
N TYR A 192 -7.44 24.35 -1.06
CA TYR A 192 -6.03 24.76 -1.06
C TYR A 192 -5.27 24.29 0.17
N GLU A 193 -5.92 24.21 1.32
CA GLU A 193 -5.29 23.68 2.53
C GLU A 193 -5.00 22.18 2.37
N ALA A 194 -5.94 21.41 1.80
CA ALA A 194 -5.70 20.00 1.49
C ALA A 194 -4.59 19.83 0.44
N GLN A 195 -4.47 20.75 -0.53
CA GLN A 195 -3.37 20.74 -1.51
C GLN A 195 -2.03 20.95 -0.81
N ASP A 196 -1.90 22.02 -0.02
CA ASP A 196 -0.66 22.35 0.67
C ASP A 196 -0.21 21.22 1.63
N LEU A 197 -1.16 20.61 2.34
CA LEU A 197 -0.88 19.52 3.27
C LEU A 197 -0.52 18.21 2.56
N MET A 198 -1.17 17.89 1.43
CA MET A 198 -0.98 16.60 0.76
C MET A 198 0.08 16.60 -0.34
N GLU A 199 0.48 17.77 -0.86
CA GLU A 199 1.43 17.92 -1.95
C GLU A 199 2.73 17.09 -1.77
N PRO A 200 3.38 17.05 -0.59
CA PRO A 200 4.61 16.28 -0.40
C PRO A 200 4.47 14.75 -0.56
N PHE A 201 3.25 14.23 -0.54
CA PHE A 201 2.96 12.79 -0.46
C PHE A 201 2.39 12.21 -1.75
N LEU A 202 1.69 13.03 -2.54
CA LEU A 202 0.87 12.58 -3.67
C LEU A 202 1.66 11.82 -4.74
N THR A 203 2.85 12.32 -5.09
CA THR A 203 3.74 11.72 -6.10
C THR A 203 4.96 11.04 -5.46
N ASN A 204 5.02 11.00 -4.12
CA ASN A 204 6.10 10.33 -3.42
C ASN A 204 5.93 8.80 -3.52
N PRO A 205 6.84 8.05 -4.16
CA PRO A 205 6.70 6.61 -4.36
C PRO A 205 6.86 5.79 -3.07
N ASP A 206 7.36 6.39 -1.99
CA ASP A 206 7.39 5.71 -0.69
C ASP A 206 6.07 5.88 0.08
N PHE A 207 5.20 6.81 -0.35
CA PHE A 207 3.86 7.02 0.20
C PHE A 207 2.78 6.38 -0.69
N SER A 208 2.85 6.68 -1.99
CA SER A 208 2.00 6.14 -3.05
C SER A 208 2.84 5.29 -4.01
N PRO A 209 3.11 4.00 -3.73
CA PRO A 209 4.03 3.17 -4.52
C PRO A 209 3.66 3.00 -6.00
N LEU A 210 2.41 3.25 -6.40
CA LEU A 210 2.05 3.30 -7.83
C LEU A 210 2.66 4.50 -8.57
N MET A 211 3.18 5.51 -7.88
CA MET A 211 3.81 6.69 -8.47
C MET A 211 5.27 6.45 -8.87
N ARG A 212 5.81 5.26 -8.66
CA ARG A 212 7.16 4.92 -9.13
C ARG A 212 7.15 4.64 -10.64
N GLU A 213 7.99 5.35 -11.38
CA GLU A 213 8.07 5.21 -12.85
C GLU A 213 8.69 3.88 -13.30
N ASP A 214 9.75 3.42 -12.63
CA ASP A 214 10.43 2.17 -12.95
C ASP A 214 10.05 1.05 -11.98
N LEU A 215 9.35 0.05 -12.52
CA LEU A 215 8.89 -1.15 -11.81
C LEU A 215 9.55 -2.43 -12.37
N SER A 216 10.53 -2.31 -13.27
CA SER A 216 11.08 -3.43 -14.04
C SER A 216 11.82 -4.48 -13.20
N ASN A 217 12.37 -4.07 -12.06
CA ASN A 217 13.21 -4.91 -11.19
C ASN A 217 12.50 -5.37 -9.92
N LEU A 218 11.15 -5.36 -9.90
CA LEU A 218 10.41 -5.81 -8.73
C LEU A 218 10.34 -7.33 -8.62
N PRO A 219 10.36 -7.87 -7.39
CA PRO A 219 10.16 -9.29 -7.17
C PRO A 219 8.77 -9.70 -7.70
N PRO A 220 8.61 -10.94 -8.19
CA PRO A 220 7.36 -11.40 -8.78
C PRO A 220 6.19 -11.29 -7.77
N ILE A 221 5.04 -10.80 -8.24
CA ILE A 221 3.80 -10.78 -7.48
C ILE A 221 3.10 -12.11 -7.67
N ASN A 222 2.89 -12.86 -6.59
CA ASN A 222 2.08 -14.07 -6.67
C ASN A 222 0.61 -13.74 -6.35
N ILE A 223 -0.18 -13.57 -7.40
CA ILE A 223 -1.64 -13.43 -7.31
C ILE A 223 -2.21 -14.85 -7.37
N ASN A 224 -2.30 -15.51 -6.21
CA ASN A 224 -2.88 -16.84 -5.98
C ASN A 224 -3.25 -17.64 -7.26
N ASN A 225 -2.28 -18.36 -7.79
CA ASN A 225 -2.54 -19.53 -8.64
C ASN A 225 -1.62 -20.67 -8.18
N ASN A 226 -2.24 -21.76 -7.76
CA ASN A 226 -1.64 -22.92 -7.13
C ASN A 226 -0.38 -23.44 -7.85
N ASN A 227 0.74 -23.48 -7.09
CA ASN A 227 1.89 -24.41 -7.14
C ASN A 227 3.25 -23.70 -7.13
N SER A 228 3.94 -23.72 -6.00
CA SER A 228 5.40 -23.89 -5.92
C SER A 228 5.81 -24.14 -4.47
N GLY A 229 6.93 -24.87 -4.28
CA GLY A 229 7.37 -25.46 -3.01
C GLY A 229 7.75 -24.46 -1.89
N PRO A 230 8.43 -24.92 -0.82
CA PRO A 230 8.56 -24.18 0.43
C PRO A 230 9.27 -22.85 0.21
N SER A 231 8.52 -21.77 0.43
CA SER A 231 8.91 -20.36 0.32
C SER A 231 8.73 -19.72 1.70
N TYR A 232 9.64 -18.84 2.12
CA TYR A 232 9.59 -18.20 3.44
C TYR A 232 8.89 -16.85 3.36
N HIS A 233 7.98 -16.50 4.27
CA HIS A 233 7.12 -15.30 4.16
C HIS A 233 7.33 -14.34 5.34
N ILE A 234 7.60 -13.06 5.08
CA ILE A 234 7.68 -11.97 6.06
C ILE A 234 6.38 -11.17 5.96
N ALA A 235 5.65 -11.00 7.06
CA ALA A 235 4.41 -10.23 7.09
C ALA A 235 4.64 -8.87 7.77
N SER A 236 4.36 -7.77 7.07
CA SER A 236 4.15 -6.45 7.70
C SER A 236 2.67 -6.29 8.01
N GLN A 237 2.34 -6.05 9.28
CA GLN A 237 0.97 -5.78 9.76
C GLN A 237 0.56 -4.33 9.40
N SER A 238 -0.72 -3.93 9.42
CA SER A 238 -1.26 -2.63 9.90
C SER A 238 -2.79 -2.60 9.78
N PHE A 239 -3.45 -1.88 10.70
CA PHE A 239 -4.82 -1.37 10.50
C PHE A 239 -4.78 -0.05 9.73
#